data_AF-A0A495U4X0-F1
#
_entry.id   AF-A0A495U4X0-F1
#
_cell.length_a   1.000
_cell.length_b   1.000
_cell.length_c   1.000
_cell.angle_alpha   90.00
_cell.angle_beta   90.00
_cell.angle_gamma   90.00
#
_symmetry.space_group_name_H-M   'P 1'
#
loop_
_entity.id
_entity.type
_entity.pdbx_description
1 polymer ?
#
loop_
_entity_poly.entity_id
_entity_poly.type
_entity_poly.pdbx_seq_one_letter_code
_entity_poly.pdbx_strand_id
1 'polypeptide(L)'
;MIGVLFPNAAAEAGQYVLAALQRSVSATQAQSITRSTVRERAPDLVVAVDAPDGWSADLIAWLRARPRKLVVFGHMPSALADMLRYQATGLPENLPAASRSAAAPAHASRESAAAVRYGALAQTLGGAPWHRPFERFDFTDEWNNLGYGAIRCDGSIWSLREAVQVPAEAELAAVEVAGERQFAYAALWDVDGASVLWFNRPVGPCDSFEWRMVEQFVSGYRADTLPCQPVLSELPWGYDAAITSRLDCDEDIESARPLWQAYQRMGVPFSLAVNSQNLDRTEHHGILRELLADRQQGAVLSHTATHAPNWGGSYECALAEGSQSAQFIEAVTGVPVRYAVSPFHHSPPYAMRGLADAGYDGCVGGIIRNDPEFLSARGGALAGMPTGFVGHSQQCMLHGECMLEEGDPLAVFKQAFDYAYATNTLFGYLDHPFSERYAYGWKDEASRIDAHEQFIAYMRSKARRPLFLHEDAALDFLRFRSLTQIVEEGGAFRVVTPSIQTTPLTLGVEFRGAHTQVESGKALQ
;
A
#
# COMPACT_ATOMS: atom_id res chain seq x y z
N MET A 1 22.73 -3.37 -4.12
CA MET A 1 22.04 -2.07 -4.38
C MET A 1 21.18 -2.15 -5.63
N ILE A 2 20.03 -1.46 -5.63
CA ILE A 2 19.04 -1.25 -6.68
C ILE A 2 19.15 0.20 -7.14
N GLY A 3 19.36 0.42 -8.44
CA GLY A 3 19.37 1.76 -9.01
C GLY A 3 18.04 2.10 -9.67
N VAL A 4 17.37 3.17 -9.23
CA VAL A 4 16.16 3.68 -9.85
C VAL A 4 16.53 4.78 -10.85
N LEU A 5 16.31 4.53 -12.13
CA LEU A 5 16.74 5.36 -13.26
C LEU A 5 15.51 5.98 -13.93
N PHE A 6 15.45 7.31 -14.00
CA PHE A 6 14.35 8.03 -14.67
C PHE A 6 14.82 9.38 -15.24
N PRO A 7 14.22 9.85 -16.35
CA PRO A 7 14.47 11.20 -16.86
C PRO A 7 13.76 12.23 -16.00
N ASN A 8 14.15 13.50 -16.12
CA ASN A 8 13.48 14.61 -15.42
C ASN A 8 11.97 14.69 -15.74
N ALA A 9 11.58 14.35 -16.97
CA ALA A 9 10.17 14.32 -17.38
C ALA A 9 9.33 13.28 -16.62
N ALA A 10 9.96 12.26 -16.04
CA ALA A 10 9.32 11.23 -15.23
C ALA A 10 9.77 11.30 -13.76
N ALA A 11 10.26 12.45 -13.29
CA ALA A 11 10.79 12.60 -11.94
C ALA A 11 9.75 12.28 -10.86
N GLU A 12 8.50 12.70 -11.07
CA GLU A 12 7.40 12.40 -10.15
C GLU A 12 7.16 10.88 -10.05
N ALA A 13 6.94 10.19 -11.17
CA ALA A 13 6.77 8.73 -11.20
C ALA A 13 7.98 7.99 -10.58
N GLY A 14 9.19 8.44 -10.92
CA GLY A 14 10.43 7.89 -10.39
C GLY A 14 10.57 8.02 -8.87
N GLN A 15 10.09 9.13 -8.28
CA GLN A 15 10.07 9.33 -6.83
C GLN A 15 9.08 8.39 -6.13
N TYR A 16 7.88 8.20 -6.69
CA TYR A 16 6.92 7.23 -6.15
C TYR A 16 7.44 5.79 -6.24
N VAL A 17 8.07 5.42 -7.35
CA VAL A 17 8.69 4.10 -7.53
C VAL A 17 9.84 3.88 -6.54
N LEU A 18 10.69 4.90 -6.34
CA LEU A 18 11.76 4.82 -5.35
C LEU A 18 11.19 4.62 -3.93
N ALA A 19 10.17 5.40 -3.55
CA ALA A 19 9.52 5.24 -2.25
C ALA A 19 8.88 3.86 -2.10
N ALA A 20 8.20 3.34 -3.13
CA ALA A 20 7.60 2.01 -3.12
C ALA A 20 8.64 0.90 -2.94
N LEU A 21 9.78 0.99 -3.64
CA LEU A 21 10.91 0.09 -3.41
C LEU A 21 11.43 0.21 -2.00
N GLN A 22 11.60 1.41 -1.46
CA GLN A 22 12.09 1.65 -0.09
C GLN A 22 11.11 1.24 1.02
N ARG A 23 9.85 0.93 0.69
CA ARG A 23 8.92 0.28 1.63
C ARG A 23 9.12 -1.24 1.69
N SER A 24 9.64 -1.85 0.61
CA SER A 24 9.93 -3.28 0.52
C SER A 24 11.40 -3.60 0.87
N VAL A 25 12.35 -2.77 0.43
CA VAL A 25 13.78 -2.87 0.74
C VAL A 25 14.22 -1.67 1.56
N SER A 26 15.36 -1.73 2.23
CA SER A 26 15.84 -0.56 3.00
C SER A 26 16.30 0.60 2.11
N ALA A 27 16.30 1.82 2.66
CA ALA A 27 16.78 3.02 1.96
C ALA A 27 18.26 2.94 1.51
N THR A 28 19.07 2.11 2.16
CA THR A 28 20.45 1.84 1.76
C THR A 28 20.56 0.92 0.55
N GLN A 29 19.52 0.13 0.26
CA GLN A 29 19.48 -0.77 -0.88
C GLN A 29 18.96 -0.11 -2.15
N ALA A 30 18.05 0.87 -2.09
CA ALA A 30 17.46 1.49 -3.27
C ALA A 30 17.73 3.01 -3.33
N GLN A 31 18.29 3.48 -4.45
CA GLN A 31 18.65 4.88 -4.66
C GLN A 31 18.37 5.32 -6.08
N SER A 32 18.05 6.61 -6.28
CA SER A 32 18.00 7.20 -7.62
C SER A 32 19.41 7.23 -8.22
N ILE A 33 19.54 6.83 -9.49
CA ILE A 33 20.80 6.88 -10.23
C ILE A 33 20.65 7.68 -11.51
N THR A 34 21.77 8.15 -12.06
CA THR A 34 21.79 8.82 -13.36
C THR A 34 22.16 7.85 -14.48
N ARG A 35 21.94 8.27 -15.72
CA ARG A 35 22.40 7.53 -16.89
C ARG A 35 23.93 7.32 -16.92
N SER A 36 24.73 8.23 -16.36
CA SER A 36 26.19 8.02 -16.29
C SER A 36 26.54 6.89 -15.33
N THR A 37 25.84 6.76 -14.20
CA THR A 37 26.02 5.63 -13.28
C THR A 37 25.81 4.29 -13.96
N VAL A 38 24.81 4.17 -14.86
CA VAL A 38 24.56 2.95 -15.64
C VAL A 38 25.75 2.56 -16.54
N ARG A 39 26.50 3.55 -17.04
CA ARG A 39 27.65 3.32 -17.91
C ARG A 39 28.93 3.01 -17.14
N GLU A 40 29.13 3.64 -15.99
CA GLU A 40 30.41 3.62 -15.27
C GLU A 40 30.45 2.62 -14.11
N ARG A 41 29.38 2.54 -13.32
CA ARG A 41 29.39 1.79 -12.05
C ARG A 41 27.99 1.32 -11.65
N ALA A 42 27.32 0.66 -12.60
CA ALA A 42 25.93 0.33 -12.44
C ALA A 42 25.69 -0.77 -11.40
N PRO A 43 24.59 -0.68 -10.63
CA PRO A 43 24.14 -1.78 -9.80
C PRO A 43 23.75 -3.01 -10.65
N ASP A 44 23.59 -4.13 -9.96
CA ASP A 44 23.17 -5.40 -10.56
C ASP A 44 21.67 -5.52 -10.80
N LEU A 45 20.91 -4.63 -10.17
CA LEU A 45 19.49 -4.47 -10.39
C LEU A 45 19.19 -3.00 -10.71
N VAL A 46 18.52 -2.76 -11.82
CA VAL A 46 18.06 -1.43 -12.24
C VAL A 46 16.55 -1.45 -12.40
N VAL A 47 15.90 -0.40 -11.94
CA VAL A 47 14.49 -0.10 -12.21
C VAL A 47 14.45 1.15 -13.07
N ALA A 48 14.05 0.99 -14.33
CA ALA A 48 13.95 2.07 -15.30
C ALA A 48 12.49 2.55 -15.40
N VAL A 49 12.24 3.83 -15.16
CA VAL A 49 10.90 4.43 -15.22
C VAL A 49 10.83 5.39 -16.40
N ASP A 50 9.94 5.11 -17.36
CA ASP A 50 9.75 5.87 -18.60
C ASP A 50 11.08 6.28 -19.26
N ALA A 51 11.99 5.30 -19.39
CA ALA A 51 13.32 5.53 -19.93
C ALA A 51 13.23 5.97 -21.41
N PRO A 52 13.84 7.09 -21.82
CA PRO A 52 13.81 7.54 -23.22
C PRO A 52 14.51 6.56 -24.17
N ASP A 53 14.07 6.52 -25.43
CA ASP A 53 14.67 5.72 -26.50
C ASP A 53 16.20 5.85 -26.59
N GLY A 54 16.71 7.07 -26.39
CA GLY A 54 18.15 7.35 -26.42
C GLY A 54 18.97 6.62 -25.36
N TRP A 55 18.33 5.96 -24.38
CA TRP A 55 18.97 5.18 -23.32
C TRP A 55 19.05 3.69 -23.64
N SER A 56 18.38 3.22 -24.70
CA SER A 56 18.29 1.79 -25.06
C SER A 56 19.64 1.10 -25.13
N ALA A 57 20.61 1.70 -25.84
CA ALA A 57 21.92 1.10 -26.05
C ALA A 57 22.69 0.89 -24.73
N ASP A 58 22.59 1.85 -23.80
CA ASP A 58 23.25 1.75 -22.50
C ASP A 58 22.60 0.67 -21.64
N LEU A 59 21.26 0.57 -21.65
CA LEU A 59 20.52 -0.45 -20.91
C LEU A 59 20.80 -1.86 -21.47
N ILE A 60 20.86 -2.04 -22.78
CA ILE A 60 21.20 -3.32 -23.41
C ILE A 60 22.65 -3.72 -23.11
N ALA A 61 23.60 -2.78 -23.27
CA ALA A 61 25.00 -3.03 -22.97
C ALA A 61 25.18 -3.39 -21.49
N TRP A 62 24.47 -2.69 -20.60
CA TRP A 62 24.40 -3.03 -19.19
C TRP A 62 23.81 -4.43 -18.98
N LEU A 63 22.65 -4.76 -19.53
CA LEU A 63 21.97 -6.04 -19.32
C LEU A 63 22.83 -7.24 -19.76
N ARG A 64 23.58 -7.10 -20.85
CA ARG A 64 24.44 -8.16 -21.42
C ARG A 64 25.80 -8.31 -20.75
N ALA A 65 26.24 -7.34 -19.95
CA ALA A 65 27.60 -7.36 -19.40
C ALA A 65 27.84 -8.50 -18.40
N ARG A 66 26.79 -8.90 -17.66
CA ARG A 66 26.80 -9.99 -16.66
C ARG A 66 25.37 -10.32 -16.22
N PRO A 67 25.13 -11.42 -15.46
CA PRO A 67 23.80 -11.74 -14.94
C PRO A 67 23.20 -10.58 -14.15
N ARG A 68 22.05 -10.07 -14.60
CA ARG A 68 21.42 -8.82 -14.12
C ARG A 68 19.90 -8.94 -14.13
N LYS A 69 19.24 -8.05 -13.38
CA LYS A 69 17.77 -7.92 -13.34
C LYS A 69 17.35 -6.50 -13.69
N LEU A 70 16.51 -6.35 -14.71
CA LEU A 70 15.90 -5.09 -15.09
C LEU A 70 14.42 -5.10 -14.73
N VAL A 71 13.93 -4.03 -14.11
CA VAL A 71 12.51 -3.72 -14.08
C VAL A 71 12.28 -2.50 -14.96
N VAL A 72 11.26 -2.52 -15.81
CA VAL A 72 10.85 -1.39 -16.64
C VAL A 72 9.41 -1.03 -16.31
N PHE A 73 9.19 0.23 -15.94
CA PHE A 73 7.86 0.76 -15.69
C PHE A 73 7.52 1.82 -16.75
N GLY A 74 6.34 1.66 -17.35
CA GLY A 74 5.85 2.53 -18.41
C GLY A 74 6.49 2.21 -19.75
N HIS A 75 7.11 3.21 -20.38
CA HIS A 75 7.63 3.12 -21.73
C HIS A 75 8.86 2.19 -21.82
N MET A 76 8.83 1.27 -22.80
CA MET A 76 9.97 0.43 -23.17
C MET A 76 10.79 1.11 -24.28
N PRO A 77 12.08 1.43 -24.05
CA PRO A 77 12.94 2.02 -25.07
C PRO A 77 13.03 1.16 -26.34
N SER A 78 12.89 1.76 -27.52
CA SER A 78 12.76 1.11 -28.83
C SER A 78 13.74 -0.04 -29.12
N ALA A 79 15.06 0.15 -28.96
CA ALA A 79 15.98 -0.95 -29.28
C ALA A 79 15.93 -2.08 -28.24
N LEU A 80 15.55 -1.77 -26.99
CA LEU A 80 15.27 -2.79 -25.98
C LEU A 80 13.96 -3.51 -26.30
N ALA A 81 12.94 -2.78 -26.77
CA ALA A 81 11.70 -3.35 -27.25
C ALA A 81 11.92 -4.34 -28.41
N ASP A 82 12.71 -3.97 -29.41
CA ASP A 82 13.08 -4.85 -30.53
C ASP A 82 13.76 -6.13 -30.05
N MET A 83 14.72 -6.02 -29.12
CA MET A 83 15.41 -7.16 -28.52
C MET A 83 14.43 -8.12 -27.80
N LEU A 84 13.40 -7.58 -27.16
CA LEU A 84 12.41 -8.34 -26.38
C LEU A 84 11.18 -8.75 -27.19
N ARG A 85 11.11 -8.41 -28.49
CA ARG A 85 9.94 -8.60 -29.36
C ARG A 85 8.69 -7.90 -28.80
N TYR A 86 8.88 -6.76 -28.15
CA TYR A 86 7.83 -5.86 -27.67
C TYR A 86 7.38 -4.96 -28.82
N GLN A 87 6.08 -4.94 -29.11
CA GLN A 87 5.50 -4.16 -30.21
C GLN A 87 4.43 -3.23 -29.67
N ALA A 88 4.76 -1.95 -29.52
CA ALA A 88 3.81 -0.93 -29.10
C ALA A 88 2.97 -0.38 -30.27
N THR A 89 1.72 -0.10 -29.95
CA THR A 89 0.73 0.59 -30.78
C THR A 89 0.01 1.65 -29.94
N GLY A 90 -0.79 2.50 -30.59
CA GLY A 90 -1.67 3.43 -29.87
C GLY A 90 -2.70 2.70 -29.01
N LEU A 91 -3.09 3.31 -27.88
CA LEU A 91 -4.17 2.81 -27.05
C LEU A 91 -5.49 2.80 -27.84
N PRO A 92 -6.38 1.80 -27.64
CA PRO A 92 -7.70 1.79 -28.26
C PRO A 92 -8.53 3.02 -27.88
N GLU A 93 -9.24 3.61 -28.85
CA GLU A 93 -10.02 4.84 -28.65
C GLU A 93 -11.12 4.71 -27.59
N ASN A 94 -11.69 3.50 -27.42
CA ASN A 94 -12.75 3.23 -26.44
C ASN A 94 -12.22 2.96 -25.02
N LEU A 95 -10.91 2.77 -24.84
CA LEU A 95 -10.33 2.40 -23.55
C LEU A 95 -10.52 3.46 -22.44
N PRO A 96 -10.41 4.78 -22.70
CA PRO A 96 -10.70 5.78 -21.67
C PRO A 96 -12.12 5.71 -21.13
N ALA A 97 -13.11 5.35 -21.95
CA ALA A 97 -14.48 5.14 -21.48
C ALA A 97 -14.62 3.80 -20.74
N ALA A 98 -14.01 2.73 -21.26
CA ALA A 98 -14.06 1.40 -20.66
C ALA A 98 -13.32 1.30 -19.32
N SER A 99 -12.35 2.18 -19.06
CA SER A 99 -11.58 2.23 -17.80
C SER A 99 -12.30 2.88 -16.64
N ARG A 100 -13.44 3.53 -16.87
CA ARG A 100 -14.22 4.21 -15.82
C ARG A 100 -15.35 3.31 -15.32
N SER A 101 -15.62 3.38 -14.03
CA SER A 101 -16.77 2.78 -13.38
C SER A 101 -17.83 3.84 -13.08
N ALA A 102 -19.11 3.43 -13.06
CA ALA A 102 -20.15 4.24 -12.43
C ALA A 102 -20.02 4.18 -10.90
N ALA A 103 -20.62 5.14 -10.20
CA ALA A 103 -20.73 5.10 -8.75
C ALA A 103 -21.49 3.84 -8.28
N ALA A 104 -21.01 3.23 -7.19
CA ALA A 104 -21.65 2.12 -6.52
C ALA A 104 -22.91 2.59 -5.76
N PRO A 105 -24.08 1.96 -5.98
CA PRO A 105 -25.22 2.17 -5.10
C PRO A 105 -24.97 1.45 -3.76
N ALA A 106 -25.71 1.83 -2.72
CA ALA A 106 -25.71 1.09 -1.47
C ALA A 106 -26.00 -0.39 -1.71
N HIS A 107 -25.31 -1.25 -0.97
CA HIS A 107 -25.41 -2.68 -0.98
C HIS A 107 -24.99 -3.41 -2.27
N ALA A 108 -24.24 -2.73 -3.15
CA ALA A 108 -23.64 -3.35 -4.32
C ALA A 108 -22.31 -2.68 -4.71
N SER A 109 -21.56 -3.34 -5.59
CA SER A 109 -20.35 -2.76 -6.20
C SER A 109 -20.55 -2.39 -7.66
N ARG A 110 -19.65 -1.56 -8.19
CA ARG A 110 -19.53 -1.27 -9.62
C ARG A 110 -18.08 -1.41 -10.06
N GLU A 111 -17.89 -1.90 -11.28
CA GLU A 111 -16.57 -2.12 -11.87
C GLU A 111 -16.55 -1.57 -13.29
N SER A 112 -15.38 -1.11 -13.72
CA SER A 112 -15.09 -0.74 -15.10
C SER A 112 -15.14 -1.95 -16.02
N ALA A 113 -15.49 -1.75 -17.29
CA ALA A 113 -15.48 -2.81 -18.30
C ALA A 113 -14.07 -3.28 -18.69
N ALA A 114 -13.06 -2.41 -18.50
CA ALA A 114 -11.66 -2.75 -18.64
C ALA A 114 -11.12 -3.37 -17.35
N ALA A 115 -10.35 -4.45 -17.47
CA ALA A 115 -9.71 -5.14 -16.38
C ALA A 115 -8.33 -5.66 -16.79
N VAL A 116 -7.47 -5.90 -15.81
CA VAL A 116 -6.24 -6.67 -15.97
C VAL A 116 -6.51 -8.09 -15.52
N ARG A 117 -6.12 -9.05 -16.37
CA ARG A 117 -6.15 -10.47 -16.05
C ARG A 117 -4.74 -11.03 -16.00
N TYR A 118 -4.39 -11.63 -14.87
CA TYR A 118 -3.12 -12.31 -14.66
C TYR A 118 -3.18 -13.77 -15.12
N GLY A 119 -2.17 -14.17 -15.88
CA GLY A 119 -2.01 -15.53 -16.39
C GLY A 119 -1.23 -16.44 -15.44
N ALA A 120 -1.03 -17.69 -15.86
CA ALA A 120 -0.31 -18.68 -15.07
C ALA A 120 1.16 -18.30 -14.80
N LEU A 121 1.81 -17.56 -15.72
CA LEU A 121 3.20 -17.13 -15.56
C LEU A 121 3.39 -16.22 -14.34
N ALA A 122 2.37 -15.48 -13.92
CA ALA A 122 2.41 -14.63 -12.73
C ALA A 122 2.74 -15.40 -11.45
N GLN A 123 2.39 -16.69 -11.37
CA GLN A 123 2.70 -17.56 -10.22
C GLN A 123 4.21 -17.72 -9.98
N THR A 124 5.03 -17.56 -11.02
CA THR A 124 6.50 -17.61 -10.88
C THR A 124 7.07 -16.45 -10.07
N LEU A 125 6.28 -15.38 -9.91
CA LEU A 125 6.59 -14.19 -9.10
C LEU A 125 5.64 -14.06 -7.90
N GLY A 126 5.08 -15.17 -7.41
CA GLY A 126 4.16 -15.16 -6.27
C GLY A 126 2.81 -14.51 -6.55
N GLY A 127 2.47 -14.30 -7.83
CA GLY A 127 1.14 -13.86 -8.25
C GLY A 127 0.12 -15.00 -8.27
N ALA A 128 -1.16 -14.64 -8.44
CA ALA A 128 -2.25 -15.58 -8.65
C ALA A 128 -3.01 -15.20 -9.95
N PRO A 129 -3.99 -16.00 -10.43
CA PRO A 129 -4.81 -15.65 -11.59
C PRO A 129 -5.82 -14.54 -11.21
N TRP A 130 -5.29 -13.38 -10.83
CA TRP A 130 -6.05 -12.22 -10.40
C TRP A 130 -6.82 -11.62 -11.59
N HIS A 131 -8.01 -11.13 -11.27
CA HIS A 131 -8.81 -10.29 -12.14
C HIS A 131 -9.02 -8.95 -11.43
N ARG A 132 -8.48 -7.89 -12.01
CA ARG A 132 -8.49 -6.55 -11.41
C ARG A 132 -9.10 -5.54 -12.38
N PRO A 133 -10.34 -5.09 -12.15
CA PRO A 133 -10.91 -3.94 -12.85
C PRO A 133 -9.99 -2.72 -12.76
N PHE A 134 -9.98 -1.89 -13.81
CA PHE A 134 -9.23 -0.63 -13.81
C PHE A 134 -9.76 0.34 -12.76
N GLU A 135 -11.07 0.35 -12.56
CA GLU A 135 -11.73 1.11 -11.52
C GLU A 135 -12.85 0.26 -10.90
N ARG A 136 -12.96 0.28 -9.59
CA ARG A 136 -14.00 -0.38 -8.83
C ARG A 136 -14.45 0.54 -7.70
N PHE A 137 -15.75 0.55 -7.42
CA PHE A 137 -16.30 1.18 -6.25
C PHE A 137 -17.21 0.23 -5.47
N ASP A 138 -17.16 0.34 -4.15
CA ASP A 138 -18.01 -0.34 -3.16
C ASP A 138 -18.83 0.64 -2.32
N PHE A 139 -18.52 1.93 -2.42
CA PHE A 139 -19.29 3.02 -1.86
C PHE A 139 -19.17 4.24 -2.77
N THR A 140 -20.30 4.68 -3.34
CA THR A 140 -20.40 5.82 -4.25
C THR A 140 -19.31 5.77 -5.34
N ASP A 141 -18.69 6.89 -5.70
CA ASP A 141 -17.50 6.97 -6.54
C ASP A 141 -16.23 7.26 -5.72
N GLU A 142 -16.20 6.79 -4.47
CA GLU A 142 -15.18 7.14 -3.48
C GLU A 142 -14.29 5.97 -3.09
N TRP A 143 -14.91 4.84 -2.74
CA TRP A 143 -14.22 3.79 -2.01
C TRP A 143 -14.08 2.48 -2.80
N ASN A 144 -12.90 1.85 -2.72
CA ASN A 144 -12.64 0.51 -3.24
C ASN A 144 -12.15 -0.39 -2.09
N ASN A 145 -13.02 -1.28 -1.61
CA ASN A 145 -12.75 -2.14 -0.47
C ASN A 145 -11.71 -3.24 -0.78
N LEU A 146 -11.40 -3.48 -2.05
CA LEU A 146 -10.35 -4.43 -2.46
C LEU A 146 -8.93 -3.84 -2.40
N GLY A 147 -8.79 -2.56 -2.07
CA GLY A 147 -7.52 -1.97 -1.66
C GLY A 147 -6.49 -1.67 -2.75
N TYR A 148 -6.94 -1.50 -4.00
CA TYR A 148 -6.06 -1.08 -5.10
C TYR A 148 -6.50 0.27 -5.70
N GLY A 149 -5.52 1.02 -6.20
CA GLY A 149 -5.75 2.26 -6.95
C GLY A 149 -6.35 2.05 -8.33
N ALA A 150 -6.67 3.13 -9.04
CA ALA A 150 -7.21 3.03 -10.38
C ALA A 150 -6.12 2.93 -11.44
N ILE A 151 -6.33 2.11 -12.48
CA ILE A 151 -5.55 2.19 -13.72
C ILE A 151 -6.20 3.25 -14.61
N ARG A 152 -5.48 4.35 -14.85
CA ARG A 152 -6.00 5.49 -15.62
C ARG A 152 -5.66 5.39 -17.11
N CYS A 153 -6.25 6.28 -17.91
CA CYS A 153 -5.95 6.46 -19.35
C CYS A 153 -5.94 7.95 -19.70
N ASP A 154 -5.51 8.80 -18.76
CA ASP A 154 -5.53 10.28 -18.86
C ASP A 154 -4.14 10.90 -19.04
N GLY A 155 -3.11 10.07 -19.23
CA GLY A 155 -1.72 10.52 -19.41
C GLY A 155 -1.00 10.88 -18.11
N SER A 156 -1.66 10.77 -16.96
CA SER A 156 -0.99 10.85 -15.65
C SER A 156 0.00 9.71 -15.44
N ILE A 157 0.83 9.82 -14.40
CA ILE A 157 1.77 8.77 -13.99
C ILE A 157 1.08 7.44 -13.61
N TRP A 158 -0.22 7.48 -13.33
CA TRP A 158 -1.07 6.32 -12.97
C TRP A 158 -1.71 5.68 -14.20
N SER A 159 -1.53 6.28 -15.38
CA SER A 159 -2.13 5.81 -16.62
C SER A 159 -1.36 4.65 -17.24
N LEU A 160 -2.07 3.88 -18.06
CA LEU A 160 -1.42 3.04 -19.06
C LEU A 160 -0.56 3.86 -19.99
N ARG A 161 0.56 3.30 -20.41
CA ARG A 161 1.48 3.99 -21.31
C ARG A 161 1.12 3.75 -22.77
N GLU A 162 1.03 2.50 -23.18
CA GLU A 162 0.92 2.08 -24.59
C GLU A 162 0.05 0.83 -24.71
N ALA A 163 -0.52 0.55 -25.90
CA ALA A 163 -1.03 -0.79 -26.17
C ALA A 163 0.12 -1.64 -26.71
N VAL A 164 0.32 -2.84 -26.17
CA VAL A 164 1.53 -3.63 -26.43
C VAL A 164 1.20 -5.08 -26.78
N GLN A 165 1.85 -5.62 -27.80
CA GLN A 165 1.95 -7.07 -27.99
C GLN A 165 3.34 -7.56 -27.57
N VAL A 166 3.35 -8.68 -26.85
CA VAL A 166 4.56 -9.38 -26.41
C VAL A 166 4.44 -10.86 -26.78
N PRO A 167 5.55 -11.62 -26.83
CA PRO A 167 5.48 -13.07 -27.01
C PRO A 167 4.61 -13.73 -25.92
N ALA A 168 3.82 -14.72 -26.28
CA ALA A 168 2.89 -15.38 -25.36
C ALA A 168 3.62 -16.01 -24.15
N GLU A 169 4.84 -16.50 -24.36
CA GLU A 169 5.70 -17.05 -23.30
C GLU A 169 6.19 -16.00 -22.29
N ALA A 170 6.12 -14.72 -22.63
CA ALA A 170 6.53 -13.61 -21.78
C ALA A 170 5.37 -12.91 -21.08
N GLU A 171 4.12 -13.10 -21.53
CA GLU A 171 2.96 -12.38 -20.99
C GLU A 171 2.62 -12.85 -19.56
N LEU A 172 2.76 -11.92 -18.59
CA LEU A 172 2.30 -12.14 -17.21
C LEU A 172 0.83 -11.81 -17.05
N ALA A 173 0.39 -10.74 -17.72
CA ALA A 173 -0.96 -10.23 -17.63
C ALA A 173 -1.36 -9.46 -18.88
N ALA A 174 -2.65 -9.44 -19.17
CA ALA A 174 -3.23 -8.71 -20.28
C ALA A 174 -4.37 -7.80 -19.82
N VAL A 175 -4.57 -6.71 -20.55
CA VAL A 175 -5.78 -5.90 -20.48
C VAL A 175 -6.87 -6.59 -21.26
N GLU A 176 -8.01 -6.80 -20.62
CA GLU A 176 -9.25 -7.25 -21.22
C GLU A 176 -10.28 -6.11 -21.19
N VAL A 177 -11.10 -5.98 -22.23
CA VAL A 177 -12.27 -5.10 -22.25
C VAL A 177 -13.48 -5.94 -22.58
N ALA A 178 -14.47 -5.96 -21.69
CA ALA A 178 -15.64 -6.84 -21.81
C ALA A 178 -15.28 -8.33 -22.02
N GLY A 179 -14.19 -8.78 -21.39
CA GLY A 179 -13.69 -10.16 -21.47
C GLY A 179 -12.83 -10.47 -22.71
N GLU A 180 -12.62 -9.52 -23.61
CA GLU A 180 -11.76 -9.70 -24.78
C GLU A 180 -10.37 -9.13 -24.55
N ARG A 181 -9.33 -9.96 -24.72
CA ARG A 181 -7.92 -9.54 -24.64
C ARG A 181 -7.62 -8.45 -25.68
N GLN A 182 -7.12 -7.31 -25.20
CA GLN A 182 -6.69 -6.18 -26.03
C GLN A 182 -5.17 -6.20 -26.25
N PHE A 183 -4.41 -6.13 -25.16
CA PHE A 183 -2.94 -6.01 -25.19
C PHE A 183 -2.32 -6.41 -23.85
N ALA A 184 -1.00 -6.55 -23.80
CA ALA A 184 -0.26 -6.91 -22.60
C ALA A 184 -0.22 -5.77 -21.56
N TYR A 185 -0.39 -6.11 -20.29
CA TYR A 185 -0.24 -5.20 -19.15
C TYR A 185 1.09 -5.39 -18.42
N ALA A 186 1.56 -6.64 -18.33
CA ALA A 186 2.83 -6.99 -17.70
C ALA A 186 3.49 -8.17 -18.41
N ALA A 187 4.82 -8.21 -18.40
CA ALA A 187 5.58 -9.27 -19.05
C ALA A 187 6.92 -9.54 -18.35
N LEU A 188 7.42 -10.76 -18.53
CA LEU A 188 8.66 -11.29 -17.97
C LEU A 188 9.47 -11.98 -19.05
N TRP A 189 10.71 -11.55 -19.25
CA TRP A 189 11.64 -12.18 -20.19
C TRP A 189 12.88 -12.67 -19.48
N ASP A 190 13.41 -13.79 -19.97
CA ASP A 190 14.76 -14.25 -19.67
C ASP A 190 15.61 -14.14 -20.95
N VAL A 191 16.68 -13.33 -20.90
CA VAL A 191 17.51 -12.99 -22.06
C VAL A 191 18.99 -12.99 -21.70
N ASP A 192 19.81 -13.73 -22.44
CA ASP A 192 21.28 -13.73 -22.33
C ASP A 192 21.82 -13.84 -20.87
N GLY A 193 21.19 -14.66 -20.03
CA GLY A 193 21.58 -14.84 -18.62
C GLY A 193 21.12 -13.73 -17.68
N ALA A 194 20.26 -12.81 -18.13
CA ALA A 194 19.58 -11.78 -17.36
C ALA A 194 18.05 -12.00 -17.39
N SER A 195 17.31 -11.18 -16.64
CA SER A 195 15.85 -11.12 -16.69
C SER A 195 15.33 -9.68 -16.76
N VAL A 196 14.20 -9.50 -17.44
CA VAL A 196 13.49 -8.22 -17.57
C VAL A 196 12.05 -8.40 -17.13
N LEU A 197 11.60 -7.61 -16.15
CA LEU A 197 10.19 -7.48 -15.75
C LEU A 197 9.65 -6.15 -16.24
N TRP A 198 8.45 -6.14 -16.80
CA TRP A 198 7.81 -4.91 -17.28
C TRP A 198 6.38 -4.78 -16.80
N PHE A 199 5.97 -3.55 -16.47
CA PHE A 199 4.58 -3.15 -16.26
C PHE A 199 4.25 -1.90 -17.06
N ASN A 200 3.06 -1.90 -17.66
CA ASN A 200 2.55 -0.85 -18.53
C ASN A 200 2.04 0.40 -17.79
N ARG A 201 2.74 0.86 -16.76
CA ARG A 201 2.43 2.09 -16.02
C ARG A 201 3.72 2.75 -15.56
N PRO A 202 3.89 4.08 -15.66
CA PRO A 202 5.09 4.77 -15.18
C PRO A 202 5.43 4.47 -13.71
N VAL A 203 4.42 4.40 -12.84
CA VAL A 203 4.59 4.06 -11.42
C VAL A 203 4.60 2.55 -11.13
N GLY A 204 4.48 1.71 -12.16
CA GLY A 204 4.27 0.27 -11.99
C GLY A 204 2.97 -0.04 -11.22
N PRO A 205 2.92 -1.16 -10.49
CA PRO A 205 1.77 -1.56 -9.68
C PRO A 205 1.92 -1.15 -8.19
N CYS A 206 2.56 -0.02 -7.89
CA CYS A 206 2.91 0.34 -6.51
C CYS A 206 1.70 0.65 -5.60
N ASP A 207 0.54 0.88 -6.20
CA ASP A 207 -0.76 1.17 -5.60
C ASP A 207 -1.69 -0.07 -5.55
N SER A 208 -1.12 -1.28 -5.53
CA SER A 208 -1.88 -2.52 -5.60
C SER A 208 -1.11 -3.72 -5.05
N PHE A 209 -1.83 -4.74 -4.56
CA PHE A 209 -1.27 -6.02 -4.12
C PHE A 209 -0.35 -6.70 -5.17
N GLU A 210 -0.50 -6.34 -6.45
CA GLU A 210 0.35 -6.73 -7.57
C GLU A 210 1.84 -6.38 -7.35
N TRP A 211 2.17 -5.39 -6.50
CA TRP A 211 3.56 -5.05 -6.13
C TRP A 211 4.35 -6.25 -5.58
N ARG A 212 3.66 -7.25 -5.03
CA ARG A 212 4.27 -8.51 -4.60
C ARG A 212 5.13 -9.18 -5.69
N MET A 213 4.75 -9.05 -6.96
CA MET A 213 5.54 -9.60 -8.06
C MET A 213 6.88 -8.88 -8.26
N VAL A 214 6.91 -7.57 -8.01
CA VAL A 214 8.16 -6.78 -8.05
C VAL A 214 9.07 -7.22 -6.90
N GLU A 215 8.52 -7.42 -5.70
CA GLU A 215 9.27 -7.93 -4.55
C GLU A 215 9.90 -9.31 -4.83
N GLN A 216 9.11 -10.26 -5.35
CA GLN A 216 9.61 -11.60 -5.67
C GLN A 216 10.64 -11.59 -6.81
N PHE A 217 10.45 -10.73 -7.81
CA PHE A 217 11.45 -10.55 -8.85
C PHE A 217 12.78 -10.07 -8.28
N VAL A 218 12.73 -9.10 -7.36
CA VAL A 218 13.92 -8.53 -6.70
C VAL A 218 14.59 -9.53 -5.73
N SER A 219 13.81 -10.25 -4.93
CA SER A 219 14.33 -11.04 -3.81
C SER A 219 14.65 -12.50 -4.16
N GLY A 220 13.93 -13.11 -5.10
CA GLY A 220 13.94 -14.57 -5.26
C GLY A 220 13.96 -15.12 -6.69
N TYR A 221 13.48 -14.36 -7.68
CA TYR A 221 13.38 -14.89 -9.05
C TYR A 221 14.76 -15.29 -9.62
N ARG A 222 14.90 -16.56 -10.01
CA ARG A 222 16.17 -17.16 -10.50
C ARG A 222 17.37 -16.93 -9.58
N ALA A 223 17.16 -17.00 -8.25
CA ALA A 223 18.16 -16.72 -7.22
C ALA A 223 19.46 -17.54 -7.28
N ASP A 224 19.48 -18.65 -8.01
CA ASP A 224 20.70 -19.46 -8.24
C ASP A 224 21.63 -18.84 -9.28
N THR A 225 21.10 -18.02 -10.18
CA THR A 225 21.85 -17.46 -11.33
C THR A 225 21.87 -15.94 -11.37
N LEU A 226 20.93 -15.27 -10.71
CA LEU A 226 20.77 -13.83 -10.78
C LEU A 226 20.97 -13.15 -9.42
N PRO A 227 21.44 -11.89 -9.44
CA PRO A 227 21.53 -11.07 -8.24
C PRO A 227 20.15 -10.93 -7.58
N CYS A 228 20.13 -10.97 -6.25
CA CYS A 228 18.93 -10.76 -5.45
C CYS A 228 19.18 -9.66 -4.41
N GLN A 229 18.13 -9.02 -3.96
CA GLN A 229 18.18 -8.07 -2.84
C GLN A 229 17.20 -8.50 -1.76
N PRO A 230 17.61 -8.51 -0.48
CA PRO A 230 16.70 -8.82 0.61
C PRO A 230 15.53 -7.84 0.68
N VAL A 231 14.32 -8.37 0.86
CA VAL A 231 13.07 -7.61 1.05
C VAL A 231 12.63 -7.76 2.51
N LEU A 232 12.44 -6.64 3.20
CA LEU A 232 11.87 -6.60 4.55
C LEU A 232 10.40 -6.97 4.49
N SER A 233 9.98 -7.94 5.30
CA SER A 233 8.58 -8.33 5.37
C SER A 233 7.73 -7.23 6.03
N GLU A 234 6.55 -6.98 5.47
CA GLU A 234 5.57 -6.11 6.10
C GLU A 234 4.83 -6.78 7.26
N LEU A 235 4.81 -8.11 7.30
CA LEU A 235 4.29 -8.84 8.44
C LEU A 235 5.39 -9.03 9.49
N PRO A 236 5.11 -8.80 10.78
CA PRO A 236 6.02 -9.17 11.84
C PRO A 236 6.39 -10.66 11.78
N TRP A 237 7.66 -10.97 12.07
CA TRP A 237 8.15 -12.34 12.06
C TRP A 237 7.33 -13.24 12.97
N GLY A 238 7.02 -14.44 12.48
CA GLY A 238 6.24 -15.44 13.21
C GLY A 238 4.73 -15.33 12.98
N TYR A 239 4.25 -14.36 12.21
CA TYR A 239 2.83 -14.22 11.87
C TYR A 239 2.62 -14.40 10.37
N ASP A 240 1.42 -14.87 9.99
CA ASP A 240 1.02 -15.04 8.59
C ASP A 240 -0.12 -14.09 8.18
N ALA A 241 -0.59 -13.26 9.11
CA ALA A 241 -1.43 -12.10 8.84
C ALA A 241 -1.20 -11.05 9.94
N ALA A 242 -1.26 -9.77 9.58
CA ALA A 242 -1.34 -8.67 10.53
C ALA A 242 -2.56 -7.82 10.19
N ILE A 243 -3.40 -7.55 11.19
CA ILE A 243 -4.70 -6.94 11.03
C ILE A 243 -4.82 -5.73 11.96
N THR A 244 -5.25 -4.60 11.44
CA THR A 244 -5.71 -3.45 12.23
C THR A 244 -7.19 -3.21 12.02
N SER A 245 -7.82 -2.62 13.03
CA SER A 245 -9.16 -2.10 12.93
C SER A 245 -9.31 -0.84 13.74
N ARG A 246 -10.12 0.11 13.26
CA ARG A 246 -10.41 1.34 13.99
C ARG A 246 -11.83 1.81 13.75
N LEU A 247 -12.29 2.70 14.63
CA LEU A 247 -13.45 3.54 14.36
C LEU A 247 -13.03 4.98 14.13
N ASP A 248 -13.57 5.58 13.07
CA ASP A 248 -13.41 7.01 12.80
C ASP A 248 -14.56 7.77 13.50
N CYS A 249 -14.21 8.48 14.57
CA CYS A 249 -15.13 9.15 15.46
C CYS A 249 -15.40 10.59 15.02
N ASP A 250 -16.17 10.73 13.93
CA ASP A 250 -16.54 12.03 13.36
C ASP A 250 -17.40 12.87 14.32
N GLU A 251 -18.30 12.20 15.06
CA GLU A 251 -19.36 12.84 15.86
C GLU A 251 -19.39 12.31 17.31
N ASP A 252 -20.03 11.16 17.57
CA ASP A 252 -20.20 10.63 18.92
C ASP A 252 -19.13 9.56 19.22
N ILE A 253 -18.16 9.92 20.07
CA ILE A 253 -17.07 9.00 20.44
C ILE A 253 -17.57 7.91 21.38
N GLU A 254 -18.51 8.22 22.29
CA GLU A 254 -18.92 7.31 23.35
C GLU A 254 -19.77 6.16 22.81
N SER A 255 -20.49 6.37 21.71
CA SER A 255 -21.27 5.34 21.01
C SER A 255 -20.40 4.22 20.41
N ALA A 256 -19.08 4.36 20.40
CA ALA A 256 -18.13 3.29 20.07
C ALA A 256 -18.12 2.16 21.12
N ARG A 257 -18.56 2.45 22.36
CA ARG A 257 -18.41 1.55 23.52
C ARG A 257 -18.97 0.14 23.31
N PRO A 258 -20.17 -0.08 22.75
CA PRO A 258 -20.70 -1.44 22.61
C PRO A 258 -19.85 -2.31 21.68
N LEU A 259 -19.41 -1.76 20.55
CA LEU A 259 -18.51 -2.45 19.62
C LEU A 259 -17.12 -2.65 20.23
N TRP A 260 -16.56 -1.65 20.92
CA TRP A 260 -15.30 -1.81 21.64
C TRP A 260 -15.36 -2.96 22.67
N GLN A 261 -16.44 -3.05 23.45
CA GLN A 261 -16.64 -4.15 24.39
C GLN A 261 -16.75 -5.52 23.69
N ALA A 262 -17.30 -5.57 22.48
CA ALA A 262 -17.30 -6.80 21.66
C ALA A 262 -15.88 -7.22 21.26
N TYR A 263 -15.06 -6.27 20.82
CA TYR A 263 -13.65 -6.50 20.50
C TYR A 263 -12.85 -7.00 21.71
N GLN A 264 -13.08 -6.41 22.89
CA GLN A 264 -12.48 -6.89 24.13
C GLN A 264 -12.87 -8.35 24.44
N ARG A 265 -14.15 -8.73 24.29
CA ARG A 265 -14.58 -10.13 24.47
C ARG A 265 -13.91 -11.09 23.48
N MET A 266 -13.62 -10.61 22.27
CA MET A 266 -12.90 -11.37 21.26
C MET A 266 -11.37 -11.39 21.48
N GLY A 267 -10.83 -10.60 22.40
CA GLY A 267 -9.39 -10.43 22.60
C GLY A 267 -8.70 -9.74 21.42
N VAL A 268 -9.37 -8.75 20.82
CA VAL A 268 -8.85 -7.97 19.69
C VAL A 268 -8.59 -6.54 20.16
N PRO A 269 -7.37 -5.98 19.96
CA PRO A 269 -7.09 -4.58 20.26
C PRO A 269 -7.98 -3.61 19.47
N PHE A 270 -8.16 -2.40 19.98
CA PHE A 270 -9.10 -1.43 19.42
C PHE A 270 -8.45 -0.07 19.20
N SER A 271 -8.95 0.72 18.25
CA SER A 271 -8.42 2.04 17.95
C SER A 271 -9.54 3.02 17.62
N LEU A 272 -9.39 4.26 18.06
CA LEU A 272 -10.32 5.36 17.77
C LEU A 272 -9.55 6.50 17.10
N ALA A 273 -10.00 6.97 15.94
CA ALA A 273 -9.53 8.21 15.34
C ALA A 273 -10.50 9.33 15.74
N VAL A 274 -10.01 10.34 16.46
CA VAL A 274 -10.87 11.30 17.15
C VAL A 274 -10.85 12.66 16.47
N ASN A 275 -12.01 13.12 16.00
CA ASN A 275 -12.22 14.52 15.71
C ASN A 275 -12.22 15.29 17.04
N SER A 276 -11.17 16.09 17.29
CA SER A 276 -10.94 16.64 18.64
C SER A 276 -11.93 17.72 19.05
N GLN A 277 -12.66 18.33 18.10
CA GLN A 277 -13.75 19.26 18.44
C GLN A 277 -14.84 18.60 19.30
N ASN A 278 -15.05 17.29 19.15
CA ASN A 278 -16.02 16.56 19.97
C ASN A 278 -15.61 16.56 21.45
N LEU A 279 -14.33 16.80 21.78
CA LEU A 279 -13.82 16.80 23.16
C LEU A 279 -14.26 18.01 23.99
N ASP A 280 -14.94 19.00 23.39
CA ASP A 280 -15.66 20.02 24.16
C ASP A 280 -16.76 19.39 25.05
N ARG A 281 -17.26 18.20 24.67
CA ARG A 281 -18.20 17.39 25.45
C ARG A 281 -17.43 16.44 26.37
N THR A 282 -17.56 16.65 27.68
CA THR A 282 -16.83 15.89 28.71
C THR A 282 -17.25 14.43 28.81
N GLU A 283 -18.44 14.06 28.33
CA GLU A 283 -18.94 12.69 28.29
C GLU A 283 -18.05 11.75 27.46
N HIS A 284 -17.39 12.25 26.42
CA HIS A 284 -16.48 11.46 25.58
C HIS A 284 -15.10 11.22 26.21
N HIS A 285 -14.78 11.89 27.32
CA HIS A 285 -13.43 11.78 27.91
C HIS A 285 -13.20 10.42 28.58
N GLY A 286 -14.27 9.80 29.10
CA GLY A 286 -14.20 8.54 29.83
C GLY A 286 -13.67 7.39 28.97
N ILE A 287 -14.34 7.13 27.83
CA ILE A 287 -13.92 6.07 26.90
C ILE A 287 -12.49 6.21 26.43
N LEU A 288 -12.01 7.42 26.16
CA LEU A 288 -10.63 7.65 25.69
C LEU A 288 -9.60 7.30 26.76
N ARG A 289 -9.84 7.73 28.01
CA ARG A 289 -8.95 7.40 29.13
C ARG A 289 -8.97 5.90 29.43
N GLU A 290 -10.13 5.27 29.39
CA GLU A 290 -10.27 3.84 29.62
C GLU A 290 -9.59 3.01 28.52
N LEU A 291 -9.76 3.39 27.25
CA LEU A 291 -9.10 2.73 26.12
C LEU A 291 -7.57 2.80 26.24
N LEU A 292 -7.05 3.95 26.70
CA LEU A 292 -5.62 4.17 26.85
C LEU A 292 -5.04 3.69 28.19
N ALA A 293 -5.87 3.17 29.11
CA ALA A 293 -5.41 2.62 30.38
C ALA A 293 -4.49 1.41 30.19
N ASP A 294 -4.73 0.61 29.14
CA ASP A 294 -3.80 -0.41 28.64
C ASP A 294 -3.34 -0.06 27.21
N ARG A 295 -2.16 0.56 27.15
CA ARG A 295 -1.50 0.98 25.90
C ARG A 295 -1.10 -0.16 24.97
N GLN A 296 -1.25 -1.43 25.37
CA GLN A 296 -1.05 -2.60 24.50
C GLN A 296 -2.35 -3.07 23.84
N GLN A 297 -3.50 -2.60 24.31
CA GLN A 297 -4.83 -3.03 23.84
C GLN A 297 -5.62 -1.91 23.15
N GLY A 298 -5.19 -0.65 23.29
CA GLY A 298 -5.90 0.51 22.78
C GLY A 298 -4.99 1.59 22.20
N ALA A 299 -5.48 2.28 21.18
CA ALA A 299 -4.87 3.49 20.62
C ALA A 299 -5.91 4.57 20.34
N VAL A 300 -5.47 5.83 20.44
CA VAL A 300 -6.23 7.02 20.05
C VAL A 300 -5.37 7.80 19.06
N LEU A 301 -5.93 8.03 17.88
CA LEU A 301 -5.32 8.78 16.79
C LEU A 301 -6.04 10.13 16.65
N SER A 302 -5.33 11.10 16.07
CA SER A 302 -5.96 12.34 15.64
C SER A 302 -6.80 12.07 14.39
N HIS A 303 -8.03 12.58 14.36
CA HIS A 303 -8.80 12.74 13.13
C HIS A 303 -9.01 14.22 12.82
N THR A 304 -7.96 15.02 13.12
CA THR A 304 -7.89 16.48 13.01
C THR A 304 -8.70 17.24 14.04
N ALA A 305 -8.62 18.57 14.00
CA ALA A 305 -9.31 19.40 14.96
C ALA A 305 -10.77 19.56 14.59
N THR A 306 -11.07 19.72 13.31
CA THR A 306 -12.40 20.09 12.82
C THR A 306 -13.00 19.11 11.81
N HIS A 307 -12.28 18.04 11.48
CA HIS A 307 -12.63 17.09 10.42
C HIS A 307 -12.77 17.79 9.04
N ALA A 308 -11.94 18.80 8.77
CA ALA A 308 -12.00 19.54 7.52
C ALA A 308 -11.47 18.70 6.33
N PRO A 309 -12.19 18.65 5.19
CA PRO A 309 -11.70 17.98 4.00
C PRO A 309 -10.39 18.62 3.52
N ASN A 310 -9.48 17.80 2.97
CA ASN A 310 -8.15 18.24 2.54
C ASN A 310 -7.38 19.01 3.62
N TRP A 311 -7.62 18.71 4.91
CA TRP A 311 -6.92 19.36 6.02
C TRP A 311 -7.04 20.89 6.00
N GLY A 312 -8.19 21.40 5.55
CA GLY A 312 -8.44 22.84 5.43
C GLY A 312 -7.86 23.50 4.17
N GLY A 313 -7.26 22.75 3.25
CA GLY A 313 -6.94 23.23 1.89
C GLY A 313 -5.57 23.90 1.72
N SER A 314 -4.77 24.03 2.78
CA SER A 314 -3.39 24.56 2.71
C SER A 314 -2.46 23.93 3.74
N TYR A 315 -1.16 24.15 3.58
CA TYR A 315 -0.14 23.71 4.54
C TYR A 315 -0.36 24.32 5.94
N GLU A 316 -0.63 25.63 6.01
CA GLU A 316 -0.81 26.36 7.27
C GLU A 316 -2.04 25.85 8.03
N CYS A 317 -3.13 25.57 7.30
CA CYS A 317 -4.33 24.97 7.87
C CYS A 317 -4.04 23.56 8.38
N ALA A 318 -3.37 22.71 7.60
CA ALA A 318 -3.06 21.34 8.01
C ALA A 318 -2.17 21.29 9.27
N LEU A 319 -1.17 22.17 9.35
CA LEU A 319 -0.32 22.35 10.53
C LEU A 319 -1.13 22.75 11.76
N ALA A 320 -2.05 23.72 11.61
CA ALA A 320 -2.90 24.19 12.70
C ALA A 320 -3.89 23.11 13.16
N GLU A 321 -4.57 22.44 12.23
CA GLU A 321 -5.48 21.31 12.48
C GLU A 321 -4.77 20.19 13.26
N GLY A 322 -3.59 19.77 12.78
CA GLY A 322 -2.80 18.74 13.44
C GLY A 322 -2.36 19.15 14.85
N SER A 323 -1.83 20.35 15.00
CA SER A 323 -1.29 20.86 16.27
C SER A 323 -2.38 21.03 17.34
N GLN A 324 -3.52 21.61 16.95
CA GLN A 324 -4.65 21.80 17.86
C GLN A 324 -5.24 20.46 18.32
N SER A 325 -5.42 19.52 17.37
CA SER A 325 -5.95 18.20 17.69
C SER A 325 -5.07 17.43 18.66
N ALA A 326 -3.75 17.44 18.45
CA ALA A 326 -2.79 16.81 19.35
C ALA A 326 -2.88 17.38 20.77
N GLN A 327 -2.93 18.71 20.91
CA GLN A 327 -3.03 19.38 22.21
C GLN A 327 -4.31 19.02 22.95
N PHE A 328 -5.45 18.97 22.26
CA PHE A 328 -6.74 18.67 22.88
C PHE A 328 -6.83 17.20 23.32
N ILE A 329 -6.40 16.27 22.48
CA ILE A 329 -6.38 14.84 22.85
C ILE A 329 -5.44 14.61 24.03
N GLU A 330 -4.24 15.21 24.02
CA GLU A 330 -3.30 15.09 25.14
C GLU A 330 -3.86 15.70 26.44
N ALA A 331 -4.53 16.86 26.37
CA ALA A 331 -5.15 17.47 27.54
C ALA A 331 -6.24 16.59 28.18
N VAL A 332 -7.00 15.84 27.37
CA VAL A 332 -8.05 14.94 27.87
C VAL A 332 -7.48 13.64 28.40
N THR A 333 -6.51 13.06 27.69
CA THR A 333 -6.04 11.69 27.93
C THR A 333 -4.77 11.61 28.77
N GLY A 334 -3.99 12.70 28.83
CA GLY A 334 -2.64 12.72 29.39
C GLY A 334 -1.59 12.01 28.52
N VAL A 335 -1.94 11.66 27.28
CA VAL A 335 -1.07 10.90 26.37
C VAL A 335 -0.92 11.66 25.05
N PRO A 336 0.32 11.92 24.59
CA PRO A 336 0.54 12.57 23.31
C PRO A 336 0.11 11.66 22.15
N VAL A 337 -0.52 12.24 21.15
CA VAL A 337 -0.86 11.56 19.90
C VAL A 337 0.35 11.58 18.97
N ARG A 338 0.62 10.44 18.32
CA ARG A 338 1.75 10.28 17.39
C ARG A 338 1.34 10.13 15.94
N TYR A 339 0.12 9.67 15.71
CA TYR A 339 -0.40 9.33 14.39
C TYR A 339 -1.77 9.96 14.16
N ALA A 340 -2.07 10.22 12.89
CA ALA A 340 -3.35 10.77 12.48
C ALA A 340 -4.05 9.90 11.43
N VAL A 341 -5.35 10.09 11.28
CA VAL A 341 -6.15 9.57 10.18
C VAL A 341 -6.62 10.78 9.37
N SER A 342 -6.39 10.76 8.06
CA SER A 342 -6.81 11.83 7.15
C SER A 342 -8.34 11.96 7.10
N PRO A 343 -8.92 13.15 7.37
CA PRO A 343 -10.35 13.41 7.19
C PRO A 343 -10.78 13.10 5.77
N PHE A 344 -11.88 12.38 5.62
CA PHE A 344 -12.35 11.87 4.32
C PHE A 344 -11.28 11.09 3.54
N HIS A 345 -10.22 10.64 4.23
CA HIS A 345 -9.04 10.00 3.65
C HIS A 345 -8.21 10.86 2.68
N HIS A 346 -8.45 12.19 2.64
CA HIS A 346 -7.74 13.11 1.76
C HIS A 346 -6.33 13.39 2.29
N SER A 347 -5.31 13.06 1.50
CA SER A 347 -3.91 13.09 1.94
C SER A 347 -2.98 13.85 0.99
N PRO A 348 -3.31 15.10 0.59
CA PRO A 348 -2.50 15.85 -0.36
C PRO A 348 -1.10 16.15 0.20
N PRO A 349 -0.06 16.26 -0.65
CA PRO A 349 1.33 16.40 -0.19
C PRO A 349 1.58 17.56 0.79
N TYR A 350 0.88 18.69 0.64
CA TYR A 350 1.03 19.83 1.56
C TYR A 350 0.52 19.51 2.96
N ALA A 351 -0.54 18.70 3.07
CA ALA A 351 -1.13 18.35 4.36
C ALA A 351 -0.22 17.40 5.13
N MET A 352 0.38 16.45 4.42
CA MET A 352 1.35 15.52 5.00
C MET A 352 2.57 16.26 5.55
N ARG A 353 3.05 17.29 4.85
CA ARG A 353 4.11 18.18 5.35
C ARG A 353 3.68 18.96 6.59
N GLY A 354 2.47 19.52 6.58
CA GLY A 354 1.91 20.22 7.74
C GLY A 354 1.81 19.31 8.97
N LEU A 355 1.39 18.05 8.79
CA LEU A 355 1.37 17.04 9.85
C LEU A 355 2.75 16.69 10.39
N ALA A 356 3.73 16.47 9.51
CA ALA A 356 5.09 16.17 9.92
C ALA A 356 5.66 17.33 10.77
N ASP A 357 5.42 18.57 10.35
CA ASP A 357 5.85 19.76 11.10
C ASP A 357 5.03 20.01 12.38
N ALA A 358 3.79 19.50 12.44
CA ALA A 358 2.98 19.44 13.67
C ALA A 358 3.51 18.39 14.68
N GLY A 359 4.50 17.58 14.30
CA GLY A 359 5.15 16.59 15.17
C GLY A 359 4.61 15.17 15.07
N TYR A 360 3.80 14.86 14.06
CA TYR A 360 3.30 13.50 13.84
C TYR A 360 4.38 12.60 13.21
N ASP A 361 4.41 11.33 13.64
CA ASP A 361 5.27 10.28 13.09
C ASP A 361 4.67 9.64 11.83
N GLY A 362 3.43 9.97 11.46
CA GLY A 362 2.78 9.38 10.30
C GLY A 362 1.26 9.53 10.28
N CYS A 363 0.63 8.96 9.27
CA CYS A 363 -0.82 8.94 9.15
C CYS A 363 -1.37 7.73 8.38
N VAL A 364 -2.68 7.52 8.52
CA VAL A 364 -3.46 6.58 7.72
C VAL A 364 -4.37 7.37 6.79
N GLY A 365 -4.46 6.95 5.53
CA GLY A 365 -5.27 7.67 4.55
C GLY A 365 -5.35 6.97 3.20
N GLY A 366 -5.92 7.66 2.23
CA GLY A 366 -6.03 7.21 0.84
C GLY A 366 -7.35 6.54 0.52
N ILE A 367 -7.95 7.00 -0.57
CA ILE A 367 -9.05 6.35 -1.30
C ILE A 367 -8.81 6.45 -2.80
N ILE A 368 -9.44 5.56 -3.56
CA ILE A 368 -9.26 5.44 -5.02
C ILE A 368 -9.60 6.72 -5.78
N ARG A 369 -10.49 7.54 -5.21
CA ARG A 369 -10.89 8.83 -5.77
C ARG A 369 -9.79 9.88 -5.74
N ASN A 370 -9.04 10.00 -4.63
CA ASN A 370 -8.30 11.22 -4.32
C ASN A 370 -6.79 11.04 -4.20
N ASP A 371 -6.29 9.93 -3.62
CA ASP A 371 -4.88 9.83 -3.23
C ASP A 371 -4.27 8.48 -3.59
N PRO A 372 -3.97 8.23 -4.88
CA PRO A 372 -3.43 6.95 -5.34
C PRO A 372 -2.07 6.59 -4.71
N GLU A 373 -1.26 7.56 -4.25
CA GLU A 373 -0.03 7.25 -3.49
C GLU A 373 -0.33 6.51 -2.18
N PHE A 374 -1.35 6.96 -1.45
CA PHE A 374 -1.72 6.37 -0.18
C PHE A 374 -2.35 4.99 -0.35
N LEU A 375 -2.80 4.64 -1.55
CA LEU A 375 -3.20 3.27 -1.89
C LEU A 375 -2.01 2.32 -2.10
N SER A 376 -0.88 2.63 -1.49
CA SER A 376 0.33 1.85 -1.58
C SER A 376 0.14 0.40 -1.16
N ALA A 377 0.74 -0.51 -1.91
CA ALA A 377 0.73 -1.94 -1.62
C ALA A 377 1.40 -2.32 -0.28
N ARG A 378 2.19 -1.41 0.29
CA ARG A 378 2.96 -1.57 1.54
C ARG A 378 2.88 -0.25 2.29
N GLY A 379 2.60 -0.29 3.59
CA GLY A 379 2.79 0.86 4.48
C GLY A 379 4.26 1.18 4.67
N GLY A 380 4.61 2.31 5.28
CA GLY A 380 6.00 2.74 5.48
C GLY A 380 6.27 4.14 4.94
N ALA A 381 7.52 4.43 4.56
CA ALA A 381 7.91 5.78 4.14
C ALA A 381 7.18 6.25 2.85
N LEU A 382 6.72 7.50 2.87
CA LEU A 382 6.04 8.17 1.75
C LEU A 382 7.01 8.99 0.89
N ALA A 383 6.67 9.23 -0.37
CA ALA A 383 7.54 9.97 -1.28
C ALA A 383 7.68 11.44 -0.85
N GLY A 384 8.92 11.93 -0.81
CA GLY A 384 9.19 13.34 -0.49
C GLY A 384 8.90 13.75 0.96
N MET A 385 8.68 12.78 1.86
CA MET A 385 8.46 13.00 3.29
C MET A 385 9.75 12.78 4.10
N PRO A 386 9.88 13.41 5.29
CA PRO A 386 11.07 13.26 6.12
C PRO A 386 11.21 11.82 6.64
N THR A 387 12.45 11.42 6.90
CA THR A 387 12.76 10.09 7.46
C THR A 387 12.03 9.87 8.78
N GLY A 388 11.34 8.73 8.89
CA GLY A 388 10.56 8.36 10.07
C GLY A 388 9.07 8.71 9.96
N PHE A 389 8.66 9.54 9.01
CA PHE A 389 7.24 9.75 8.70
C PHE A 389 6.72 8.58 7.85
N VAL A 390 5.71 7.87 8.34
CA VAL A 390 5.15 6.68 7.66
C VAL A 390 3.68 6.83 7.33
N GLY A 391 3.27 6.23 6.21
CA GLY A 391 1.88 6.07 5.79
C GLY A 391 1.42 4.62 5.92
N HIS A 392 0.13 4.42 6.11
CA HIS A 392 -0.56 3.15 5.90
C HIS A 392 -1.85 3.37 5.13
N SER A 393 -2.20 2.40 4.28
CA SER A 393 -3.49 2.37 3.59
C SER A 393 -4.46 1.49 4.36
N GLN A 394 -5.55 2.06 4.83
CA GLN A 394 -6.65 1.30 5.44
C GLN A 394 -7.89 1.51 4.58
N GLN A 395 -8.06 0.60 3.62
CA GLN A 395 -8.96 0.77 2.47
C GLN A 395 -10.18 -0.13 2.54
N CYS A 396 -10.40 -0.84 3.65
CA CYS A 396 -11.59 -1.67 3.81
C CYS A 396 -12.57 -0.94 4.75
N MET A 397 -13.56 -0.26 4.19
CA MET A 397 -14.60 0.43 4.92
C MET A 397 -15.78 -0.52 5.16
N LEU A 398 -15.85 -1.05 6.37
CA LEU A 398 -16.86 -2.00 6.83
C LEU A 398 -18.14 -1.28 7.23
N HIS A 399 -18.70 -0.46 6.34
CA HIS A 399 -20.00 0.19 6.54
C HIS A 399 -21.15 -0.77 6.23
N GLY A 400 -22.31 -0.55 6.86
CA GLY A 400 -23.54 -1.25 6.51
C GLY A 400 -23.96 -1.02 5.05
N GLU A 401 -23.72 0.16 4.49
CA GLU A 401 -24.00 0.46 3.07
C GLU A 401 -23.10 -0.29 2.10
N CYS A 402 -21.94 -0.78 2.55
CA CYS A 402 -21.04 -1.60 1.74
C CYS A 402 -21.36 -3.10 1.81
N MET A 403 -22.32 -3.51 2.64
CA MET A 403 -22.75 -4.90 2.77
C MET A 403 -23.54 -5.31 1.53
N LEU A 404 -23.15 -6.40 0.87
CA LEU A 404 -23.83 -6.86 -0.33
C LEU A 404 -25.27 -7.33 -0.04
N GLU A 405 -26.22 -6.91 -0.87
CA GLU A 405 -27.61 -7.37 -0.81
C GLU A 405 -27.75 -8.84 -1.26
N GLU A 406 -26.97 -9.23 -2.27
CA GLU A 406 -26.97 -10.59 -2.81
C GLU A 406 -25.77 -11.40 -2.33
N GLY A 407 -26.03 -12.67 -1.94
CA GLY A 407 -24.98 -13.61 -1.55
C GLY A 407 -24.50 -13.41 -0.11
N ASP A 408 -23.18 -13.50 0.09
CA ASP A 408 -22.53 -13.28 1.38
C ASP A 408 -22.28 -11.77 1.57
N PRO A 409 -22.94 -11.09 2.53
CA PRO A 409 -22.81 -9.64 2.69
C PRO A 409 -21.38 -9.17 2.93
N LEU A 410 -20.53 -10.05 3.47
CA LEU A 410 -19.14 -9.76 3.79
C LEU A 410 -18.14 -10.16 2.69
N ALA A 411 -18.61 -10.62 1.52
CA ALA A 411 -17.74 -11.25 0.52
C ALA A 411 -16.59 -10.33 0.06
N VAL A 412 -16.85 -9.04 -0.14
CA VAL A 412 -15.82 -8.07 -0.57
C VAL A 412 -14.73 -7.90 0.49
N PHE A 413 -15.10 -7.80 1.76
CA PHE A 413 -14.14 -7.64 2.86
C PHE A 413 -13.32 -8.92 3.06
N LYS A 414 -13.96 -10.09 2.94
CA LYS A 414 -13.28 -11.40 2.95
C LYS A 414 -12.28 -11.52 1.81
N GLN A 415 -12.66 -11.07 0.61
CA GLN A 415 -11.77 -11.05 -0.55
C GLN A 415 -10.60 -10.08 -0.36
N ALA A 416 -10.83 -8.90 0.21
CA ALA A 416 -9.77 -7.93 0.53
C ALA A 416 -8.75 -8.52 1.50
N PHE A 417 -9.22 -9.19 2.56
CA PHE A 417 -8.34 -9.92 3.48
C PHE A 417 -7.58 -11.05 2.76
N ASP A 418 -8.25 -11.80 1.88
CA ASP A 418 -7.60 -12.87 1.10
C ASP A 418 -6.47 -12.35 0.21
N TYR A 419 -6.61 -11.17 -0.39
CA TYR A 419 -5.52 -10.53 -1.12
C TYR A 419 -4.38 -10.14 -0.18
N ALA A 420 -4.67 -9.49 0.95
CA ALA A 420 -3.64 -9.12 1.92
C ALA A 420 -2.88 -10.35 2.45
N TYR A 421 -3.60 -11.42 2.79
CA TYR A 421 -3.05 -12.71 3.21
C TYR A 421 -2.15 -13.33 2.13
N ALA A 422 -2.64 -13.42 0.88
CA ALA A 422 -1.88 -14.02 -0.22
C ALA A 422 -0.61 -13.24 -0.58
N THR A 423 -0.55 -11.95 -0.24
CA THR A 423 0.53 -11.03 -0.62
C THR A 423 1.40 -10.58 0.53
N ASN A 424 1.20 -11.14 1.74
CA ASN A 424 1.91 -10.79 2.97
C ASN A 424 1.84 -9.28 3.29
N THR A 425 0.65 -8.71 3.20
CA THR A 425 0.38 -7.28 3.37
C THR A 425 -0.32 -7.04 4.71
N LEU A 426 -0.01 -5.93 5.39
CA LEU A 426 -0.77 -5.47 6.55
C LEU A 426 -2.19 -5.12 6.11
N PHE A 427 -3.20 -5.76 6.71
CA PHE A 427 -4.61 -5.53 6.38
C PHE A 427 -5.26 -4.61 7.41
N GLY A 428 -5.91 -3.54 6.97
CA GLY A 428 -6.66 -2.64 7.84
C GLY A 428 -8.10 -2.49 7.36
N TYR A 429 -9.04 -2.41 8.30
CA TYR A 429 -10.43 -2.05 8.02
C TYR A 429 -11.02 -1.08 9.04
N LEU A 430 -11.89 -0.17 8.63
CA LEU A 430 -12.52 0.84 9.48
C LEU A 430 -14.04 0.72 9.48
N ASP A 431 -14.66 1.27 10.50
CA ASP A 431 -16.08 1.63 10.56
C ASP A 431 -16.24 2.94 11.35
N HIS A 432 -17.46 3.38 11.66
CA HIS A 432 -17.72 4.61 12.41
C HIS A 432 -18.68 4.36 13.57
N PRO A 433 -18.54 5.05 14.72
CA PRO A 433 -19.54 5.02 15.77
C PRO A 433 -20.88 5.59 15.28
N PHE A 434 -22.00 5.15 15.86
CA PHE A 434 -23.30 5.73 15.51
C PHE A 434 -23.41 7.15 16.03
N SER A 435 -24.12 8.00 15.30
CA SER A 435 -24.55 9.30 15.80
C SER A 435 -26.06 9.42 15.76
N GLU A 436 -26.60 10.50 16.34
CA GLU A 436 -28.04 10.81 16.23
C GLU A 436 -28.49 10.96 14.77
N ARG A 437 -27.55 11.34 13.87
CA ARG A 437 -27.84 11.63 12.47
C ARG A 437 -27.63 10.43 11.56
N TYR A 438 -26.66 9.58 11.90
CA TYR A 438 -26.20 8.58 10.97
C TYR A 438 -25.70 7.29 11.62
N ALA A 439 -26.14 6.17 11.05
CA ALA A 439 -25.74 4.81 11.45
C ALA A 439 -24.93 4.11 10.35
N TYR A 440 -24.41 4.84 9.35
CA TYR A 440 -23.50 4.31 8.33
C TYR A 440 -24.03 3.06 7.62
N GLY A 441 -25.34 3.05 7.32
CA GLY A 441 -26.06 1.95 6.69
C GLY A 441 -26.36 0.74 7.56
N TRP A 442 -25.94 0.74 8.83
CA TRP A 442 -26.28 -0.32 9.75
C TRP A 442 -27.74 -0.22 10.18
N LYS A 443 -28.39 -1.38 10.29
CA LYS A 443 -29.78 -1.47 10.77
C LYS A 443 -29.87 -1.13 12.25
N ASP A 444 -28.97 -1.72 13.03
CA ASP A 444 -28.87 -1.57 14.48
C ASP A 444 -27.48 -2.02 14.96
N GLU A 445 -27.15 -1.69 16.22
CA GLU A 445 -25.85 -2.00 16.82
C GLU A 445 -25.57 -3.51 16.89
N ALA A 446 -26.61 -4.32 17.07
CA ALA A 446 -26.47 -5.77 17.13
C ALA A 446 -26.04 -6.35 15.78
N SER A 447 -26.62 -5.86 14.68
CA SER A 447 -26.24 -6.23 13.32
C SER A 447 -24.80 -5.82 12.97
N ARG A 448 -24.37 -4.64 13.43
CA ARG A 448 -22.98 -4.18 13.29
C ARG A 448 -22.00 -5.11 14.02
N ILE A 449 -22.27 -5.38 15.30
CA ILE A 449 -21.42 -6.27 16.11
C ILE A 449 -21.33 -7.66 15.48
N ASP A 450 -22.46 -8.24 15.06
CA ASP A 450 -22.50 -9.57 14.41
C ASP A 450 -21.63 -9.62 13.15
N ALA A 451 -21.70 -8.61 12.28
CA ALA A 451 -20.87 -8.53 11.09
C ALA A 451 -19.37 -8.46 11.41
N HIS A 452 -18.98 -7.66 12.41
CA HIS A 452 -17.59 -7.59 12.87
C HIS A 452 -17.12 -8.92 13.48
N GLU A 453 -17.93 -9.56 14.31
CA GLU A 453 -17.63 -10.86 14.92
C GLU A 453 -17.44 -11.95 13.83
N GLN A 454 -18.32 -11.98 12.83
CA GLN A 454 -18.20 -12.90 11.69
C GLN A 454 -16.94 -12.64 10.86
N PHE A 455 -16.59 -11.37 10.62
CA PHE A 455 -15.40 -11.05 9.83
C PHE A 455 -14.12 -11.41 10.57
N ILE A 456 -14.03 -11.13 11.88
CA ILE A 456 -12.91 -11.56 12.73
C ILE A 456 -12.80 -13.08 12.78
N ALA A 457 -13.93 -13.79 12.90
CA ALA A 457 -13.95 -15.25 12.86
C ALA A 457 -13.42 -15.79 11.53
N TYR A 458 -13.81 -15.17 10.40
CA TYR A 458 -13.28 -15.52 9.09
C TYR A 458 -11.76 -15.36 9.02
N MET A 459 -11.22 -14.20 9.41
CA MET A 459 -9.77 -13.95 9.40
C MET A 459 -9.02 -14.97 10.25
N ARG A 460 -9.54 -15.31 11.43
CA ARG A 460 -8.98 -16.36 12.31
C ARG A 460 -9.08 -17.77 11.74
N SER A 461 -10.07 -18.05 10.90
CA SER A 461 -10.21 -19.34 10.23
C SER A 461 -9.25 -19.50 9.05
N LYS A 462 -8.90 -18.37 8.41
CA LYS A 462 -8.05 -18.32 7.22
C LYS A 462 -6.56 -18.28 7.58
N ALA A 463 -6.17 -17.43 8.53
CA ALA A 463 -4.80 -17.29 8.98
C ALA A 463 -4.48 -18.26 10.12
N ARG A 464 -3.28 -18.85 10.11
CA ARG A 464 -2.84 -19.82 11.14
C ARG A 464 -2.31 -19.12 12.38
N ARG A 465 -1.67 -17.97 12.20
CA ARG A 465 -1.07 -17.14 13.24
C ARG A 465 -1.41 -15.67 12.95
N PRO A 466 -2.70 -15.29 13.03
CA PRO A 466 -3.10 -13.90 12.86
C PRO A 466 -2.58 -13.05 14.03
N LEU A 467 -2.11 -11.85 13.71
CA LEU A 467 -1.76 -10.81 14.66
C LEU A 467 -2.76 -9.67 14.53
N PHE A 468 -3.56 -9.44 15.57
CA PHE A 468 -4.40 -8.24 15.65
C PHE A 468 -3.65 -7.15 16.41
N LEU A 469 -3.60 -5.95 15.84
CA LEU A 469 -2.90 -4.78 16.38
C LEU A 469 -3.87 -3.61 16.49
N HIS A 470 -3.65 -2.76 17.49
CA HIS A 470 -4.16 -1.40 17.44
C HIS A 470 -3.28 -0.57 16.51
N GLU A 471 -3.80 0.54 15.99
CA GLU A 471 -3.18 1.30 14.90
C GLU A 471 -1.78 1.84 15.27
N ASP A 472 -1.60 2.37 16.50
CA ASP A 472 -0.29 2.84 16.96
C ASP A 472 0.79 1.75 16.87
N ALA A 473 0.48 0.50 17.25
CA ALA A 473 1.45 -0.60 17.22
C ALA A 473 1.82 -1.01 15.79
N ALA A 474 0.84 -0.95 14.88
CA ALA A 474 1.08 -1.22 13.46
C ALA A 474 1.96 -0.12 12.84
N LEU A 475 1.62 1.16 13.04
CA LEU A 475 2.42 2.28 12.53
C LEU A 475 3.81 2.36 13.18
N ASP A 476 3.94 1.99 14.46
CA ASP A 476 5.24 1.86 15.12
C ASP A 476 6.10 0.78 14.49
N PHE A 477 5.50 -0.35 14.12
CA PHE A 477 6.19 -1.41 13.40
C PHE A 477 6.60 -0.98 11.98
N LEU A 478 5.70 -0.30 11.24
CA LEU A 478 6.02 0.25 9.92
C LEU A 478 7.15 1.27 9.98
N ARG A 479 7.19 2.12 11.01
CA ARG A 479 8.27 3.07 11.27
C ARG A 479 9.57 2.38 11.66
N PHE A 480 9.51 1.37 12.52
CA PHE A 480 10.68 0.54 12.85
C PHE A 480 11.26 -0.13 11.59
N ARG A 481 10.40 -0.65 10.71
CA ARG A 481 10.76 -1.24 9.43
C ARG A 481 11.41 -0.21 8.50
N SER A 482 10.81 0.97 8.34
CA SER A 482 11.32 2.02 7.42
C SER A 482 12.68 2.59 7.84
N LEU A 483 12.98 2.58 9.15
CA LEU A 483 14.26 3.00 9.71
C LEU A 483 15.33 1.89 9.70
N THR A 484 14.96 0.64 9.42
CA THR A 484 15.90 -0.48 9.35
C THR A 484 16.72 -0.42 8.07
N GLN A 485 18.03 -0.63 8.21
CA GLN A 485 18.97 -0.60 7.10
C GLN A 485 19.46 -2.01 6.77
N ILE A 486 19.65 -2.28 5.48
CA ILE A 486 20.33 -3.48 5.00
C ILE A 486 21.57 -3.04 4.23
N VAL A 487 22.74 -3.44 4.73
CA VAL A 487 24.03 -3.04 4.19
C VAL A 487 24.71 -4.27 3.58
N GLU A 488 25.26 -4.10 2.38
CA GLU A 488 26.04 -5.12 1.70
C GLU A 488 27.52 -4.98 2.09
N GLU A 489 28.08 -5.99 2.75
CA GLU A 489 29.47 -6.01 3.20
C GLU A 489 30.11 -7.37 2.87
N GLY A 490 31.20 -7.35 2.09
CA GLY A 490 31.95 -8.57 1.77
C GLY A 490 31.15 -9.62 1.00
N GLY A 491 30.13 -9.21 0.23
CA GLY A 491 29.25 -10.11 -0.51
C GLY A 491 28.10 -10.72 0.31
N ALA A 492 27.93 -10.30 1.56
CA ALA A 492 26.81 -10.67 2.41
C ALA A 492 25.98 -9.43 2.78
N PHE A 493 24.70 -9.63 3.08
CA PHE A 493 23.82 -8.57 3.56
C PHE A 493 23.72 -8.62 5.08
N ARG A 494 23.86 -7.48 5.76
CA ARG A 494 23.63 -7.35 7.21
C ARG A 494 22.46 -6.43 7.46
N VAL A 495 21.60 -6.78 8.41
CA VAL A 495 20.47 -5.95 8.80
C VAL A 495 20.83 -5.17 10.07
N VAL A 496 20.68 -3.85 10.03
CA VAL A 496 20.94 -2.94 11.15
C VAL A 496 19.61 -2.30 11.53
N THR A 497 19.10 -2.68 12.70
CA THR A 497 17.86 -2.12 13.26
C THR A 497 18.15 -0.84 14.04
N PRO A 498 17.21 0.12 14.13
CA PRO A 498 17.39 1.30 14.96
C PRO A 498 17.55 0.92 16.44
N SER A 499 18.33 1.73 17.18
CA SER A 499 18.67 1.49 18.59
C SER A 499 17.49 1.69 19.54
N ILE A 500 16.57 2.59 19.18
CA ILE A 500 15.33 2.81 19.92
C ILE A 500 14.26 1.90 19.32
N GLN A 501 13.91 0.83 20.04
CA GLN A 501 12.78 -0.02 19.68
C GLN A 501 11.48 0.66 20.13
N THR A 502 10.69 1.12 19.16
CA THR A 502 9.31 1.58 19.39
C THR A 502 8.30 0.44 19.37
N THR A 503 8.74 -0.79 19.06
CA THR A 503 7.89 -1.97 18.94
C THR A 503 8.56 -3.22 19.52
N PRO A 504 7.82 -4.12 20.19
CA PRO A 504 8.32 -5.43 20.61
C PRO A 504 8.38 -6.45 19.46
N LEU A 505 7.83 -6.10 18.30
CA LEU A 505 7.74 -6.98 17.13
C LEU A 505 9.09 -7.12 16.43
N THR A 506 9.35 -8.31 15.89
CA THR A 506 10.60 -8.60 15.15
C THR A 506 10.35 -8.57 13.65
N LEU A 507 11.34 -8.12 12.87
CA LEU A 507 11.28 -8.11 11.41
C LEU A 507 11.55 -9.50 10.84
N GLY A 508 10.86 -9.83 9.76
CA GLY A 508 11.23 -10.90 8.85
C GLY A 508 11.92 -10.33 7.60
N VAL A 509 12.73 -11.15 6.93
CA VAL A 509 13.33 -10.79 5.64
C VAL A 509 13.19 -11.94 4.66
N GLU A 510 12.75 -11.61 3.44
CA GLU A 510 12.68 -12.53 2.32
C GLU A 510 13.92 -12.36 1.44
N PHE A 511 14.68 -13.43 1.24
CA PHE A 511 15.88 -13.44 0.41
C PHE A 511 16.10 -14.81 -0.21
N ARG A 512 16.24 -14.86 -1.53
CA ARG A 512 16.53 -16.08 -2.31
C ARG A 512 15.56 -17.24 -2.04
N GLY A 513 14.28 -16.92 -1.86
CA GLY A 513 13.22 -17.89 -1.58
C GLY A 513 13.11 -18.34 -0.13
N ALA A 514 13.99 -17.87 0.77
CA ALA A 514 13.88 -18.08 2.21
C ALA A 514 13.22 -16.87 2.88
N HIS A 515 12.44 -17.13 3.93
CA HIS A 515 11.94 -16.11 4.87
C HIS A 515 12.57 -16.38 6.23
N THR A 516 13.36 -15.43 6.74
CA THR A 516 14.12 -15.61 7.99
C THR A 516 13.86 -14.48 8.97
N GLN A 517 14.04 -14.79 10.26
CA GLN A 517 14.01 -13.78 11.31
C GLN A 517 15.21 -12.84 11.18
N VAL A 518 14.98 -11.55 11.32
CA VAL A 518 16.06 -10.57 11.41
C VAL A 518 16.72 -10.67 12.79
N GLU A 519 18.04 -10.87 12.79
CA GLU A 519 18.89 -10.72 13.95
C GLU A 519 19.88 -9.57 13.69
N SER A 520 19.73 -8.48 14.44
CA SER A 520 20.48 -7.24 14.18
C SER A 520 22.00 -7.46 14.18
N GLY A 521 22.67 -6.97 13.14
CA GLY A 521 24.11 -7.09 12.93
C GLY A 521 24.58 -8.42 12.35
N LYS A 522 23.72 -9.45 12.25
CA LYS A 522 24.06 -10.73 11.64
C LYS A 522 23.90 -10.68 10.13
N ALA A 523 24.75 -11.46 9.45
CA ALA A 523 24.65 -11.65 8.01
C ALA A 523 23.43 -12.52 7.68
N LEU A 524 22.70 -12.14 6.64
CA LEU A 524 21.70 -12.97 6.01
C LEU A 524 22.41 -14.11 5.28
N GLN A 525 22.00 -15.34 5.56
CA GLN A 525 22.53 -16.55 4.94
C GLN A 525 21.80 -16.89 3.65
#